data_AF-A0A1G3PSY7-F1
#
_entry.id   AF-A0A1G3PSY7-F1
#
_cell.length_a   1.000
_cell.length_b   1.000
_cell.length_c   1.000
_cell.angle_alpha   90.00
_cell.angle_beta   90.00
_cell.angle_gamma   90.00
#
_symmetry.space_group_name_H-M   'P 1'
#
loop_
_entity.id
_entity.type
_entity.pdbx_description
1 polymer ?
#
loop_
_entity_poly.entity_id
_entity_poly.type
_entity_poly.pdbx_seq_one_letter_code
_entity_poly.pdbx_strand_id
1 'polypeptide(L)'
;MLLSILTAIITSCSIMSELMEPGDLQKLIAELTPSAPVFHPAPGNFETNITVTITCANPSAAIYWSTNGGAVWEPLTAIRLEGTATILAKSVVAGKEAQSEARFGVFGVYNVDPGTSGYDHGFDSPFVYNGVLYFAGDDSASNSHIYSFDGTVMREVPVSSPDYKEYFFDPIIFEGRLYFKGNNNLGQSVIFYYDGVSIKGDTLKKGDYNLGYSEPIQIGSAILFGGADTNGNPEVFVLKDNTVTNIPLYPGCDYQWLYSSPFIFSNKIHFFGTGGGEGKLFKYDGNGITNASTNLSGYLEGIQGIIEFNGKIYFSGTSNTFNIFLYQYNGWEISKVSAGASGYKNGCDLLTLYKDMICFKGNNTSDKTVMFVYNAGGIEGGFTNIIQPQYAHNYYQFEDPIVFQDNLYFESEILYQSYTMLRFNGTHLSLITNHNTDYASGFRYPAVYNTGQYQWMIFSGKNSWYLWKLYKYNGNTLFAVPTGNSSFQRTGGYSLNAIQFYQSLYFLGENKFGKSVVFRYGY
;
A
#
# COMPACT_ATOMS: atom_id res chain seq x y z
N MET A 1 -0.86 32.60 32.06
CA MET A 1 -0.29 33.84 32.62
C MET A 1 -1.23 34.50 33.64
N LEU A 2 -2.52 34.72 33.35
CA LEU A 2 -3.45 35.31 34.33
C LEU A 2 -3.79 34.40 35.53
N LEU A 3 -3.84 33.07 35.34
CA LEU A 3 -4.05 32.12 36.46
C LEU A 3 -2.83 32.09 37.38
N SER A 4 -1.62 32.01 36.83
CA SER A 4 -0.37 32.09 37.60
C SER A 4 -0.18 33.44 38.30
N ILE A 5 -0.63 34.54 37.68
CA ILE A 5 -0.65 35.88 38.29
C ILE A 5 -1.71 35.95 39.39
N LEU A 6 -2.90 35.36 39.20
CA LEU A 6 -3.94 35.32 40.23
C LEU A 6 -3.50 34.46 41.42
N THR A 7 -2.92 33.28 41.18
CA THR A 7 -2.37 32.43 42.24
C THR A 7 -1.25 33.15 42.98
N ALA A 8 -0.37 33.86 42.27
CA ALA A 8 0.71 34.66 42.87
C ALA A 8 0.19 35.89 43.65
N ILE A 9 -0.82 36.59 43.15
CA ILE A 9 -1.47 37.71 43.86
C ILE A 9 -2.17 37.20 45.13
N ILE A 10 -2.85 36.07 45.05
CA ILE A 10 -3.55 35.46 46.18
C ILE A 10 -2.55 34.95 47.25
N THR A 11 -1.43 34.34 46.84
CA THR A 11 -0.40 33.87 47.80
C THR A 11 0.48 34.98 48.37
N SER A 12 0.54 36.15 47.72
CA SER A 12 1.33 37.31 48.18
C SER A 12 0.51 38.39 48.89
N CYS A 13 -0.83 38.31 48.85
CA CYS A 13 -1.72 39.28 49.49
C CYS A 13 -2.19 38.77 50.86
N SER A 14 -1.61 39.31 51.94
CA SER A 14 -2.00 39.05 53.33
C SER A 14 -3.44 39.45 53.69
N ILE A 15 -4.12 40.21 52.82
CA ILE A 15 -5.51 40.62 52.99
C ILE A 15 -6.47 39.50 52.54
N MET A 16 -6.06 38.63 51.62
CA MET A 16 -6.93 37.58 51.08
C MET A 16 -7.06 36.39 52.04
N SER A 17 -6.08 36.16 52.92
CA SER A 17 -6.15 35.20 54.03
C SER A 17 -7.09 35.60 55.16
N GLU A 18 -7.52 36.87 55.21
CA GLU A 18 -8.56 37.36 56.15
C GLU A 18 -9.96 37.37 55.53
N LEU A 19 -10.10 37.17 54.21
CA LEU A 19 -11.36 37.32 53.47
C LEU A 19 -11.93 36.01 52.91
N MET A 20 -11.17 34.91 52.88
CA MET A 20 -11.63 33.60 52.43
C MET A 20 -10.98 32.48 53.26
N GLU A 21 -11.75 31.47 53.67
CA GLU A 21 -11.16 30.31 54.32
C GLU A 21 -10.27 29.53 53.33
N PRO A 22 -9.20 28.85 53.78
CA PRO A 22 -8.33 28.06 52.90
C PRO A 22 -9.08 27.04 52.02
N GLY A 23 -10.22 26.52 52.51
CA GLY A 23 -11.10 25.63 51.74
C GLY A 23 -11.84 26.34 50.60
N ASP A 24 -12.28 27.58 50.81
CA ASP A 24 -12.92 28.40 49.78
C ASP A 24 -11.94 28.78 48.67
N LEU A 25 -10.67 28.99 49.04
CA LEU A 25 -9.63 29.26 48.06
C LEU A 25 -9.33 28.04 47.18
N GLN A 26 -9.23 26.85 47.76
CA GLN A 26 -9.07 25.61 46.99
C GLN A 26 -10.28 25.36 46.08
N LYS A 27 -11.48 25.65 46.56
CA LYS A 27 -12.71 25.55 45.77
C LYS A 27 -12.72 26.53 44.59
N LEU A 28 -12.32 27.78 44.81
CA LEU A 28 -12.23 28.80 43.76
C LEU A 28 -11.16 28.42 42.71
N ILE A 29 -10.00 27.90 43.13
CA ILE A 29 -8.96 27.43 42.22
C ILE A 29 -9.44 26.23 41.39
N ALA A 30 -10.19 25.30 42.00
CA ALA A 30 -10.76 24.15 41.30
C ALA A 30 -11.81 24.58 40.25
N GLU A 31 -12.68 25.53 40.59
CA GLU A 31 -13.67 26.10 39.65
C GLU A 31 -12.99 26.83 38.48
N LEU A 32 -11.82 27.44 38.70
CA LEU A 32 -11.06 28.18 37.70
C LEU A 32 -10.10 27.33 36.86
N THR A 33 -9.96 26.04 37.15
CA THR A 33 -9.04 25.15 36.42
C THR A 33 -9.82 24.24 35.48
N PRO A 34 -9.69 24.40 34.14
CA PRO A 34 -10.41 23.56 33.20
C PRO A 34 -9.94 22.10 33.30
N SER A 35 -10.89 21.17 33.36
CA SER A 35 -10.59 19.73 33.37
C SER A 35 -10.66 19.14 31.95
N ALA A 36 -9.79 18.20 31.64
CA ALA A 36 -9.77 17.56 30.32
C ALA A 36 -11.11 16.83 30.04
N PRO A 37 -11.71 17.00 28.84
CA PRO A 37 -12.92 16.30 28.48
C PRO A 37 -12.76 14.77 28.45
N VAL A 38 -13.86 14.06 28.66
CA VAL A 38 -13.93 12.59 28.61
C VAL A 38 -15.01 12.19 27.61
N PHE A 39 -14.69 11.23 26.73
CA PHE A 39 -15.61 10.68 25.74
C PHE A 39 -16.33 9.45 26.30
N HIS A 40 -17.64 9.35 26.04
CA HIS A 40 -18.43 8.15 26.30
C HIS A 40 -19.37 7.83 25.10
N PRO A 41 -19.28 6.63 24.50
CA PRO A 41 -18.27 5.59 24.76
C PRO A 41 -16.84 6.10 24.51
N ALA A 42 -15.85 5.41 25.07
CA ALA A 42 -14.45 5.75 24.79
C ALA A 42 -14.17 5.62 23.28
N PRO A 43 -13.20 6.37 22.72
CA PRO A 43 -12.87 6.28 21.31
C PRO A 43 -12.55 4.83 20.91
N GLY A 44 -13.06 4.41 19.76
CA GLY A 44 -13.01 3.02 19.33
C GLY A 44 -13.84 2.77 18.08
N ASN A 45 -14.01 1.49 17.76
CA ASN A 45 -14.75 1.03 16.60
C ASN A 45 -16.13 0.55 17.02
N PHE A 46 -17.15 0.94 16.25
CA PHE A 46 -18.53 0.62 16.54
C PHE A 46 -19.20 -0.02 15.32
N GLU A 47 -19.99 -1.06 15.59
CA GLU A 47 -20.72 -1.84 14.56
C GLU A 47 -22.02 -1.13 14.11
N THR A 48 -22.41 -0.06 14.79
CA THR A 48 -23.58 0.76 14.46
C THR A 48 -23.28 2.24 14.66
N ASN A 49 -24.16 3.11 14.13
CA ASN A 49 -24.12 4.54 14.43
C ASN A 49 -24.13 4.77 15.94
N ILE A 50 -23.20 5.59 16.42
CA ILE A 50 -23.06 5.90 17.84
C ILE A 50 -23.34 7.36 18.15
N THR A 51 -23.83 7.58 19.36
CA THR A 51 -23.92 8.91 19.96
C THR A 51 -22.74 9.08 20.90
N VAL A 52 -21.89 10.08 20.64
CA VAL A 52 -20.75 10.40 21.51
C VAL A 52 -21.19 11.47 22.49
N THR A 53 -21.11 11.14 23.78
CA THR A 53 -21.28 12.09 24.88
C THR A 53 -19.91 12.58 25.33
N ILE A 54 -19.75 13.88 25.50
CA ILE A 54 -18.52 14.49 26.02
C ILE A 54 -18.83 15.12 27.38
N THR A 55 -18.09 14.72 28.41
CA THR A 55 -18.25 15.27 29.77
C THR A 55 -16.98 15.94 30.24
N CYS A 56 -17.11 16.82 31.23
CA CYS A 56 -15.99 17.49 31.90
C CYS A 56 -16.22 17.43 33.40
N ALA A 57 -15.16 17.16 34.17
CA ALA A 57 -15.24 17.10 35.63
C ALA A 57 -15.41 18.49 36.29
N ASN A 58 -15.11 19.58 35.56
CA ASN A 58 -15.36 20.94 36.01
C ASN A 58 -16.75 21.40 35.52
N PRO A 59 -17.76 21.53 36.41
CA PRO A 59 -19.12 21.90 36.03
C PRO A 59 -19.26 23.35 35.53
N SER A 60 -18.27 24.20 35.80
CA SER A 60 -18.22 25.60 35.39
C SER A 60 -17.56 25.80 34.02
N ALA A 61 -17.05 24.73 33.40
CA ALA A 61 -16.39 24.79 32.09
C ALA A 61 -17.36 24.43 30.94
N ALA A 62 -17.41 25.28 29.92
CA ALA A 62 -18.09 24.97 28.66
C ALA A 62 -17.21 24.05 27.81
N ILE A 63 -17.80 23.01 27.24
CA ILE A 63 -17.10 22.09 26.34
C ILE A 63 -17.26 22.59 24.91
N TYR A 64 -16.14 22.62 24.18
CA TYR A 64 -16.11 22.85 22.74
C TYR A 64 -15.54 21.62 22.05
N TRP A 65 -16.09 21.30 20.90
CA TRP A 65 -15.64 20.18 20.10
C TRP A 65 -15.47 20.57 18.64
N SER A 66 -14.73 19.75 17.92
CA SER A 66 -14.53 19.88 16.49
C SER A 66 -14.36 18.49 15.90
N THR A 67 -14.90 18.25 14.71
CA THR A 67 -14.57 17.06 13.93
C THR A 67 -13.45 17.34 12.95
N ASN A 68 -12.73 16.28 12.57
CA ASN A 68 -11.83 16.29 11.41
C ASN A 68 -10.70 17.34 11.47
N GLY A 69 -9.99 17.38 12.60
CA GLY A 69 -8.73 18.13 12.72
C GLY A 69 -8.82 19.57 13.22
N GLY A 70 -9.98 20.04 13.69
CA GLY A 70 -10.01 21.23 14.55
C GLY A 70 -10.18 22.58 13.83
N ALA A 71 -10.64 22.59 12.57
CA ALA A 71 -10.78 23.81 11.77
C ALA A 71 -11.89 24.74 12.30
N VAL A 72 -12.99 24.19 12.80
CA VAL A 72 -14.12 24.93 13.38
C VAL A 72 -14.48 24.31 14.72
N TRP A 73 -14.58 25.13 15.77
CA TRP A 73 -14.94 24.70 17.12
C TRP A 73 -16.35 25.11 17.45
N GLU A 74 -17.17 24.13 17.83
CA GLU A 74 -18.58 24.31 18.18
C GLU A 74 -18.79 24.07 19.67
N PRO A 75 -19.68 24.81 20.35
CA PRO A 75 -20.09 24.48 21.71
C PRO A 75 -20.78 23.11 21.74
N LEU A 76 -20.66 22.38 22.84
CA LEU A 76 -21.18 21.02 22.95
C LEU A 76 -22.71 20.96 22.76
N THR A 77 -23.11 20.33 21.66
CA THR A 77 -24.45 19.77 21.41
C THR A 77 -24.34 18.25 21.31
N ALA A 78 -25.45 17.51 21.32
CA ALA A 78 -25.40 16.06 21.13
C ALA A 78 -24.74 15.71 19.78
N ILE A 79 -23.70 14.87 19.81
CA ILE A 79 -22.93 14.48 18.62
C ILE A 79 -23.41 13.09 18.18
N ARG A 80 -24.09 13.04 17.05
CA ARG A 80 -24.46 11.78 16.38
C ARG A 80 -23.51 11.56 15.22
N LEU A 81 -22.79 10.44 15.24
CA LEU A 81 -21.89 10.06 14.16
C LEU A 81 -22.55 9.00 13.27
N GLU A 82 -22.62 9.28 11.98
CA GLU A 82 -23.15 8.37 10.95
C GLU A 82 -22.02 7.76 10.08
N GLY A 83 -20.75 8.02 10.46
CA GLY A 83 -19.55 7.61 9.76
C GLY A 83 -18.30 7.81 10.62
N THR A 84 -17.14 7.37 10.12
CA THR A 84 -15.87 7.56 10.82
C THR A 84 -15.56 9.03 11.01
N ALA A 85 -15.27 9.44 12.24
CA ALA A 85 -14.90 10.81 12.55
C ALA A 85 -13.80 10.86 13.58
N THR A 86 -12.93 11.86 13.46
CA THR A 86 -12.06 12.26 14.58
C THR A 86 -12.74 13.38 15.34
N ILE A 87 -12.74 13.32 16.67
CA ILE A 87 -13.26 14.38 17.53
C ILE A 87 -12.10 14.94 18.35
N LEU A 88 -11.94 16.26 18.30
CA LEU A 88 -11.15 17.03 19.25
C LEU A 88 -12.11 17.72 20.21
N ALA A 89 -11.84 17.65 21.52
CA ALA A 89 -12.66 18.30 22.53
C ALA A 89 -11.78 19.04 23.54
N LYS A 90 -12.20 20.25 23.93
CA LYS A 90 -11.55 21.04 24.99
C LYS A 90 -12.61 21.65 25.89
N SER A 91 -12.25 21.90 27.15
CA SER A 91 -13.10 22.67 28.07
C SER A 91 -12.53 24.07 28.27
N VAL A 92 -13.42 25.05 28.42
CA VAL A 92 -13.11 26.48 28.57
C VAL A 92 -13.95 27.07 29.69
N VAL A 93 -13.31 27.70 30.67
CA VAL A 93 -14.01 28.39 31.77
C VAL A 93 -14.35 29.82 31.35
N ALA A 94 -15.60 30.25 31.58
CA ALA A 94 -16.07 31.56 31.17
C ALA A 94 -15.23 32.70 31.78
N GLY A 95 -14.91 33.71 30.96
CA GLY A 95 -14.19 34.91 31.39
C GLY A 95 -12.65 34.82 31.39
N LYS A 96 -12.03 33.72 30.91
CA LYS A 96 -10.57 33.59 30.79
C LYS A 96 -10.11 32.80 29.56
N GLU A 97 -8.87 33.06 29.11
CA GLU A 97 -8.21 32.33 28.01
C GLU A 97 -7.66 30.94 28.40
N ALA A 98 -7.94 30.46 29.62
CA ALA A 98 -7.47 29.15 30.06
C ALA A 98 -8.33 28.03 29.41
N GLN A 99 -7.69 27.15 28.66
CA GLN A 99 -8.30 25.98 28.01
C GLN A 99 -7.65 24.70 28.57
N SER A 100 -8.40 23.61 28.65
CA SER A 100 -7.78 22.30 28.89
C SER A 100 -6.90 21.89 27.70
N GLU A 101 -6.03 20.92 27.89
CA GLU A 101 -5.49 20.17 26.75
C GLU A 101 -6.64 19.58 25.93
N ALA A 102 -6.51 19.63 24.60
CA ALA A 102 -7.48 19.05 23.70
C ALA A 102 -7.40 17.53 23.76
N ARG A 103 -8.54 16.87 23.98
CA ARG A 103 -8.68 15.42 23.97
C ARG A 103 -9.06 14.97 22.58
N PHE A 104 -8.31 14.01 22.07
CA PHE A 104 -8.49 13.45 20.73
C PHE A 104 -9.09 12.06 20.81
N GLY A 105 -10.12 11.80 20.00
CA GLY A 105 -10.72 10.47 19.86
C GLY A 105 -10.97 10.15 18.40
N VAL A 106 -10.64 8.92 18.00
CA VAL A 106 -11.06 8.36 16.71
C VAL A 106 -12.29 7.50 16.96
N PHE A 107 -13.37 7.77 16.24
CA PHE A 107 -14.61 7.01 16.29
C PHE A 107 -14.81 6.41 14.91
N GLY A 108 -14.43 5.14 14.76
CA GLY A 108 -14.61 4.40 13.52
C GLY A 108 -16.03 3.89 13.41
N VAL A 109 -16.73 4.25 12.33
CA VAL A 109 -18.01 3.65 11.95
C VAL A 109 -17.79 2.96 10.59
N TYR A 110 -17.81 1.63 10.67
CA TYR A 110 -17.85 0.58 9.63
C TYR A 110 -16.56 0.03 8.98
N ASN A 111 -16.35 -1.27 9.28
CA ASN A 111 -15.93 -2.31 8.32
C ASN A 111 -16.81 -2.21 7.07
N VAL A 112 -16.35 -2.68 5.91
CA VAL A 112 -17.29 -2.90 4.80
C VAL A 112 -18.32 -3.93 5.28
N ASP A 113 -19.52 -3.48 5.67
CA ASP A 113 -20.54 -4.33 6.25
C ASP A 113 -20.99 -5.31 5.16
N PRO A 114 -20.98 -6.63 5.42
CA PRO A 114 -21.50 -7.61 4.47
C PRO A 114 -22.93 -7.29 3.99
N GLY A 115 -23.69 -6.50 4.75
CA GLY A 115 -25.03 -6.07 4.38
C GLY A 115 -25.91 -7.26 4.02
N THR A 116 -26.78 -7.11 3.02
CA THR A 116 -27.52 -8.24 2.40
C THR A 116 -26.79 -8.82 1.19
N SER A 117 -25.52 -8.50 1.00
CA SER A 117 -24.80 -8.84 -0.25
C SER A 117 -24.34 -10.29 -0.32
N GLY A 118 -24.36 -11.02 0.79
CA GLY A 118 -23.86 -12.39 0.87
C GLY A 118 -22.36 -12.49 1.19
N TYR A 119 -21.62 -11.38 1.12
CA TYR A 119 -20.21 -11.29 1.52
C TYR A 119 -20.00 -11.75 2.97
N ASP A 120 -18.89 -12.43 3.25
CA ASP A 120 -18.49 -12.80 4.61
C ASP A 120 -17.03 -12.42 4.91
N HIS A 121 -16.09 -12.73 4.01
CA HIS A 121 -14.66 -12.47 4.22
C HIS A 121 -13.88 -12.38 2.90
N GLY A 122 -12.59 -12.05 2.98
CA GLY A 122 -11.68 -11.98 1.82
C GLY A 122 -11.66 -10.60 1.14
N PHE A 123 -10.54 -10.29 0.49
CA PHE A 123 -10.32 -9.01 -0.21
C PHE A 123 -9.18 -9.18 -1.21
N ASP A 124 -9.40 -9.99 -2.23
CA ASP A 124 -8.38 -10.36 -3.20
C ASP A 124 -8.47 -9.50 -4.47
N SER A 125 -7.30 -9.16 -5.01
CA SER A 125 -7.14 -8.36 -6.24
C SER A 125 -8.01 -7.09 -6.29
N PRO A 126 -7.98 -6.22 -5.25
CA PRO A 126 -8.81 -5.04 -5.26
C PRO A 126 -8.48 -4.12 -6.44
N PHE A 127 -9.50 -3.60 -7.11
CA PHE A 127 -9.37 -2.79 -8.32
C PHE A 127 -10.46 -1.72 -8.41
N VAL A 128 -10.10 -0.48 -8.75
CA VAL A 128 -11.08 0.60 -8.93
C VAL A 128 -11.42 0.77 -10.40
N TYR A 129 -12.70 0.65 -10.74
CA TYR A 129 -13.24 0.83 -12.08
C TYR A 129 -14.47 1.74 -12.04
N ASN A 130 -14.47 2.82 -12.83
CA ASN A 130 -15.55 3.82 -12.88
C ASN A 130 -16.02 4.35 -11.50
N GLY A 131 -15.09 4.56 -10.56
CA GLY A 131 -15.42 5.08 -9.23
C GLY A 131 -16.09 4.06 -8.31
N VAL A 132 -16.02 2.77 -8.64
CA VAL A 132 -16.47 1.65 -7.80
C VAL A 132 -15.28 0.73 -7.54
N LEU A 133 -15.16 0.26 -6.30
CA LEU A 133 -14.15 -0.71 -5.88
C LEU A 133 -14.67 -2.13 -6.15
N TYR A 134 -13.91 -2.93 -6.89
CA TYR A 134 -14.17 -4.34 -7.17
C TYR A 134 -13.10 -5.21 -6.51
N PHE A 135 -13.47 -6.38 -6.01
CA PHE A 135 -12.53 -7.35 -5.43
C PHE A 135 -13.17 -8.73 -5.36
N ALA A 136 -12.35 -9.78 -5.29
CA ALA A 136 -12.80 -11.11 -4.93
C ALA A 136 -12.95 -11.24 -3.41
N GLY A 137 -14.04 -11.88 -2.99
CA GLY A 137 -14.32 -12.23 -1.60
C GLY A 137 -15.17 -13.48 -1.53
N ASP A 138 -15.32 -14.03 -0.33
CA ASP A 138 -16.04 -15.27 -0.09
C ASP A 138 -17.38 -15.00 0.60
N ASP A 139 -18.39 -15.79 0.24
CA ASP A 139 -19.66 -15.85 0.95
C ASP A 139 -19.56 -16.69 2.25
N SER A 140 -20.67 -16.77 3.00
CA SER A 140 -20.73 -17.56 4.24
C SER A 140 -20.54 -19.09 4.05
N ALA A 141 -20.61 -19.58 2.81
CA ALA A 141 -20.36 -20.97 2.43
C ALA A 141 -18.95 -21.17 1.82
N SER A 142 -18.11 -20.14 1.83
CA SER A 142 -16.76 -20.13 1.27
C SER A 142 -16.72 -20.34 -0.25
N ASN A 143 -17.76 -19.88 -0.96
CA ASN A 143 -17.68 -19.72 -2.41
C ASN A 143 -17.13 -18.34 -2.75
N SER A 144 -16.18 -18.28 -3.68
CA SER A 144 -15.55 -17.03 -4.11
C SER A 144 -16.39 -16.31 -5.16
N HIS A 145 -16.70 -15.04 -4.90
CA HIS A 145 -17.48 -14.16 -5.76
C HIS A 145 -16.74 -12.84 -5.99
N ILE A 146 -17.19 -12.06 -6.98
CA ILE A 146 -16.73 -10.68 -7.16
C ILE A 146 -17.72 -9.75 -6.48
N TYR A 147 -17.23 -8.91 -5.58
CA TYR A 147 -18.02 -7.87 -4.94
C TYR A 147 -17.65 -6.49 -5.47
N SER A 148 -18.64 -5.60 -5.47
CA SER A 148 -18.52 -4.19 -5.81
C SER A 148 -18.90 -3.33 -4.61
N PHE A 149 -18.21 -2.20 -4.44
CA PHE A 149 -18.45 -1.26 -3.36
C PHE A 149 -18.35 0.18 -3.87
N ASP A 150 -19.45 0.94 -3.77
CA ASP A 150 -19.56 2.31 -4.28
C ASP A 150 -19.18 3.39 -3.26
N GLY A 151 -18.73 2.98 -2.06
CA GLY A 151 -18.46 3.87 -0.92
C GLY A 151 -19.55 3.80 0.15
N THR A 152 -20.73 3.29 -0.20
CA THR A 152 -21.91 3.21 0.67
C THR A 152 -22.46 1.78 0.74
N VAL A 153 -22.61 1.11 -0.39
CA VAL A 153 -23.27 -0.19 -0.51
C VAL A 153 -22.33 -1.20 -1.16
N MET A 154 -22.28 -2.39 -0.56
CA MET A 154 -21.63 -3.56 -1.12
C MET A 154 -22.65 -4.44 -1.88
N ARG A 155 -22.25 -4.96 -3.04
CA ARG A 155 -23.09 -5.83 -3.88
C ARG A 155 -22.24 -6.93 -4.51
N GLU A 156 -22.75 -8.16 -4.53
CA GLU A 156 -22.22 -9.19 -5.42
C GLU A 156 -22.42 -8.74 -6.88
N VAL A 157 -21.40 -8.93 -7.71
CA VAL A 157 -21.43 -8.58 -9.13
C VAL A 157 -22.20 -9.67 -9.88
N PRO A 158 -23.27 -9.32 -10.64
CA PRO A 158 -24.04 -10.31 -11.38
C PRO A 158 -23.20 -11.10 -12.39
N VAL A 159 -23.41 -12.41 -12.45
CA VAL A 159 -22.80 -13.30 -13.44
C VAL A 159 -23.84 -13.65 -14.51
N SER A 160 -23.49 -13.44 -15.78
CA SER A 160 -24.33 -13.87 -16.92
C SER A 160 -23.68 -14.95 -17.78
N SER A 161 -22.36 -15.12 -17.67
CA SER A 161 -21.68 -16.22 -18.35
C SER A 161 -21.95 -17.52 -17.61
N PRO A 162 -22.50 -18.55 -18.26
CA PRO A 162 -22.68 -19.85 -17.60
C PRO A 162 -21.34 -20.54 -17.34
N ASP A 163 -20.25 -20.09 -17.96
CA ASP A 163 -18.92 -20.70 -17.87
C ASP A 163 -18.09 -20.15 -16.70
N TYR A 164 -18.39 -18.95 -16.19
CA TYR A 164 -17.65 -18.34 -15.07
C TYR A 164 -17.99 -19.03 -13.74
N LYS A 165 -16.96 -19.36 -12.96
CA LYS A 165 -17.12 -20.02 -11.66
C LYS A 165 -16.59 -19.18 -10.50
N GLU A 166 -15.33 -18.76 -10.54
CA GLU A 166 -14.65 -18.14 -9.39
C GLU A 166 -13.39 -17.36 -9.81
N TYR A 167 -12.83 -16.62 -8.85
CA TYR A 167 -11.61 -15.82 -8.95
C TYR A 167 -11.65 -14.57 -9.83
N PHE A 168 -10.89 -13.56 -9.38
CA PHE A 168 -10.70 -12.28 -10.02
C PHE A 168 -9.22 -11.93 -9.93
N PHE A 169 -8.47 -12.11 -11.02
CA PHE A 169 -7.03 -11.85 -11.07
C PHE A 169 -6.65 -11.03 -12.28
N ASP A 170 -5.53 -10.31 -12.18
CA ASP A 170 -4.95 -9.50 -13.25
C ASP A 170 -5.96 -8.57 -13.96
N PRO A 171 -6.76 -7.76 -13.21
CA PRO A 171 -7.75 -6.90 -13.82
C PRO A 171 -7.13 -5.78 -14.66
N ILE A 172 -7.71 -5.52 -15.83
CA ILE A 172 -7.33 -4.43 -16.72
C ILE A 172 -8.56 -3.77 -17.34
N ILE A 173 -8.55 -2.44 -17.45
CA ILE A 173 -9.61 -1.69 -18.12
C ILE A 173 -9.26 -1.60 -19.60
N PHE A 174 -10.17 -2.03 -20.47
CA PHE A 174 -10.00 -1.91 -21.91
C PHE A 174 -11.35 -1.65 -22.58
N GLU A 175 -11.40 -0.66 -23.49
CA GLU A 175 -12.61 -0.28 -24.22
C GLU A 175 -13.87 -0.09 -23.32
N GLY A 176 -13.67 0.48 -22.12
CA GLY A 176 -14.76 0.71 -21.17
C GLY A 176 -15.33 -0.56 -20.55
N ARG A 177 -14.53 -1.63 -20.47
CA ARG A 177 -14.86 -2.88 -19.79
C ARG A 177 -13.70 -3.30 -18.88
N LEU A 178 -14.01 -4.08 -17.87
CA LEU A 178 -13.02 -4.62 -16.95
C LEU A 178 -12.75 -6.09 -17.31
N TYR A 179 -11.60 -6.36 -17.92
CA TYR A 179 -11.15 -7.71 -18.27
C TYR A 179 -10.31 -8.30 -17.14
N PHE A 180 -10.40 -9.61 -16.93
CA PHE A 180 -9.67 -10.29 -15.86
C PHE A 180 -9.54 -11.79 -16.13
N LYS A 181 -8.60 -12.42 -15.42
CA LYS A 181 -8.45 -13.88 -15.32
C LYS A 181 -9.41 -14.41 -14.25
N GLY A 182 -10.24 -15.37 -14.62
CA GLY A 182 -11.08 -16.14 -13.71
C GLY A 182 -11.06 -17.63 -14.06
N ASN A 183 -11.57 -18.48 -13.18
CA ASN A 183 -11.73 -19.90 -13.47
C ASN A 183 -13.10 -20.19 -14.06
N ASN A 184 -13.10 -21.08 -15.05
CA ASN A 184 -14.32 -21.62 -15.62
C ASN A 184 -14.87 -22.81 -14.82
N ASN A 185 -16.00 -23.39 -15.25
CA ASN A 185 -16.60 -24.57 -14.60
C ASN A 185 -15.72 -25.84 -14.62
N LEU A 186 -14.70 -25.88 -15.47
CA LEU A 186 -13.71 -26.97 -15.54
C LEU A 186 -12.50 -26.70 -14.63
N GLY A 187 -12.49 -25.57 -13.91
CA GLY A 187 -11.36 -25.15 -13.07
C GLY A 187 -10.16 -24.61 -13.88
N GLN A 188 -10.36 -24.31 -15.16
CA GLN A 188 -9.33 -23.75 -16.03
C GLN A 188 -9.36 -22.22 -15.96
N SER A 189 -8.20 -21.59 -15.85
CA SER A 189 -8.10 -20.13 -15.87
C SER A 189 -8.24 -19.60 -17.29
N VAL A 190 -9.19 -18.71 -17.52
CA VAL A 190 -9.49 -18.10 -18.83
C VAL A 190 -9.82 -16.60 -18.67
N ILE A 191 -9.89 -15.89 -19.78
CA ILE A 191 -10.31 -14.48 -19.81
C ILE A 191 -11.84 -14.34 -19.68
N PHE A 192 -12.25 -13.46 -18.77
CA PHE A 192 -13.61 -12.95 -18.62
C PHE A 192 -13.61 -11.42 -18.66
N TYR A 193 -14.78 -10.82 -18.76
CA TYR A 193 -14.94 -9.37 -18.62
C TYR A 193 -16.25 -8.99 -17.94
N TYR A 194 -16.24 -7.86 -17.27
CA TYR A 194 -17.42 -7.18 -16.76
C TYR A 194 -17.73 -5.98 -17.65
N ASP A 195 -18.98 -5.92 -18.14
CA ASP A 195 -19.42 -4.91 -19.10
C ASP A 195 -20.11 -3.68 -18.46
N GLY A 196 -20.06 -3.57 -17.13
CA GLY A 196 -20.82 -2.57 -16.37
C GLY A 196 -22.17 -3.07 -15.87
N VAL A 197 -22.61 -4.27 -16.28
CA VAL A 197 -23.85 -4.90 -15.83
C VAL A 197 -23.57 -6.28 -15.24
N SER A 198 -22.88 -7.15 -15.97
CA SER A 198 -22.60 -8.52 -15.55
C SER A 198 -21.29 -9.09 -16.09
N ILE A 199 -20.82 -10.17 -15.49
CA ILE A 199 -19.64 -10.93 -15.93
C ILE A 199 -20.00 -11.80 -17.14
N LYS A 200 -19.13 -11.77 -18.16
CA LYS A 200 -19.25 -12.41 -19.48
C LYS A 200 -17.92 -13.06 -19.90
N GLY A 201 -17.98 -14.05 -20.79
CA GLY A 201 -16.77 -14.67 -21.37
C GLY A 201 -17.03 -15.52 -22.62
N ASP A 202 -18.23 -16.06 -22.72
CA ASP A 202 -18.81 -16.80 -23.85
C ASP A 202 -19.01 -15.96 -25.12
N THR A 203 -19.08 -14.63 -25.00
CA THR A 203 -19.26 -13.74 -26.16
C THR A 203 -17.95 -13.40 -26.89
N LEU A 204 -16.80 -13.76 -26.32
CA LEU A 204 -15.51 -13.50 -26.96
C LEU A 204 -15.31 -14.49 -28.11
N LYS A 205 -14.87 -13.99 -29.26
CA LYS A 205 -14.46 -14.85 -30.38
C LYS A 205 -13.05 -15.36 -30.10
N LYS A 206 -12.95 -16.61 -29.66
CA LYS A 206 -11.69 -17.26 -29.30
C LYS A 206 -11.24 -18.10 -30.49
N GLY A 207 -10.23 -17.66 -31.23
CA GLY A 207 -9.72 -18.39 -32.40
C GLY A 207 -9.22 -19.80 -32.04
N ASP A 208 -7.91 -19.95 -31.92
CA ASP A 208 -7.25 -21.15 -31.38
C ASP A 208 -6.92 -21.02 -29.88
N TYR A 209 -7.30 -19.91 -29.24
CA TYR A 209 -7.17 -19.70 -27.81
C TYR A 209 -7.98 -20.72 -27.01
N ASN A 210 -7.33 -21.33 -26.01
CA ASN A 210 -7.94 -22.33 -25.14
C ASN A 210 -7.98 -21.86 -23.68
N LEU A 211 -6.83 -21.52 -23.10
CA LEU A 211 -6.72 -21.16 -21.68
C LEU A 211 -5.61 -20.16 -21.38
N GLY A 212 -5.58 -19.68 -20.15
CA GLY A 212 -4.60 -18.72 -19.64
C GLY A 212 -5.00 -17.26 -19.92
N TYR A 213 -4.53 -16.37 -19.06
CA TYR A 213 -4.63 -14.91 -19.21
C TYR A 213 -3.58 -14.30 -18.28
N SER A 214 -2.31 -14.49 -18.63
CA SER A 214 -1.20 -14.08 -17.76
C SER A 214 -0.64 -12.73 -18.17
N GLU A 215 -0.44 -11.87 -17.19
CA GLU A 215 0.25 -10.58 -17.31
C GLU A 215 -0.29 -9.72 -18.47
N PRO A 216 -1.59 -9.39 -18.45
CA PRO A 216 -2.19 -8.58 -19.48
C PRO A 216 -1.58 -7.18 -19.50
N ILE A 217 -1.28 -6.68 -20.70
CA ILE A 217 -0.80 -5.31 -20.91
C ILE A 217 -1.58 -4.68 -22.06
N GLN A 218 -2.01 -3.43 -21.87
CA GLN A 218 -2.72 -2.70 -22.91
C GLN A 218 -1.77 -1.83 -23.73
N ILE A 219 -1.91 -1.82 -25.05
CA ILE A 219 -1.35 -0.79 -25.93
C ILE A 219 -2.39 -0.35 -26.96
N GLY A 220 -2.70 0.96 -26.97
CA GLY A 220 -3.74 1.50 -27.85
C GLY A 220 -5.07 0.75 -27.71
N SER A 221 -5.54 0.19 -28.83
CA SER A 221 -6.79 -0.58 -28.92
C SER A 221 -6.57 -2.10 -28.88
N ALA A 222 -5.59 -2.58 -28.10
CA ALA A 222 -5.33 -4.00 -27.93
C ALA A 222 -4.86 -4.33 -26.51
N ILE A 223 -5.17 -5.54 -26.05
CA ILE A 223 -4.56 -6.17 -24.87
C ILE A 223 -3.72 -7.34 -25.35
N LEU A 224 -2.48 -7.44 -24.87
CA LEU A 224 -1.63 -8.60 -25.03
C LEU A 224 -1.55 -9.39 -23.73
N PHE A 225 -1.52 -10.70 -23.83
CA PHE A 225 -1.39 -11.59 -22.68
C PHE A 225 -0.84 -12.96 -23.10
N GLY A 226 -0.26 -13.67 -22.14
CA GLY A 226 0.16 -15.06 -22.31
C GLY A 226 -1.00 -16.04 -22.10
N GLY A 227 -1.03 -17.11 -22.89
CA GLY A 227 -2.03 -18.17 -22.78
C GLY A 227 -1.55 -19.47 -23.44
N ALA A 228 -2.48 -20.37 -23.71
CA ALA A 228 -2.23 -21.59 -24.47
C ALA A 228 -3.29 -21.81 -25.57
N ASP A 229 -2.84 -22.39 -26.68
CA ASP A 229 -3.71 -22.78 -27.79
C ASP A 229 -4.52 -24.07 -27.49
N THR A 230 -5.35 -24.51 -28.43
CA THR A 230 -6.14 -25.75 -28.32
C THR A 230 -5.31 -27.03 -28.23
N ASN A 231 -4.02 -26.98 -28.57
CA ASN A 231 -3.08 -28.09 -28.42
C ASN A 231 -2.31 -28.03 -27.08
N GLY A 232 -2.47 -26.97 -26.31
CA GLY A 232 -1.75 -26.72 -25.06
C GLY A 232 -0.39 -26.07 -25.24
N ASN A 233 -0.06 -25.57 -26.44
CA ASN A 233 1.18 -24.84 -26.67
C ASN A 233 1.10 -23.46 -26.02
N PRO A 234 2.11 -23.03 -25.24
CA PRO A 234 2.19 -21.67 -24.72
C PRO A 234 2.35 -20.65 -25.84
N GLU A 235 1.46 -19.67 -25.89
CA GLU A 235 1.37 -18.69 -26.98
C GLU A 235 1.12 -17.28 -26.44
N VAL A 236 1.34 -16.28 -27.28
CA VAL A 236 0.96 -14.89 -26.99
C VAL A 236 -0.29 -14.55 -27.77
N PHE A 237 -1.31 -14.07 -27.07
CA PHE A 237 -2.59 -13.70 -27.64
C PHE A 237 -2.78 -12.20 -27.62
N VAL A 238 -3.51 -11.71 -28.61
CA VAL A 238 -4.05 -10.36 -28.64
C VAL A 238 -5.57 -10.42 -28.52
N LEU A 239 -6.13 -9.60 -27.63
CA LEU A 239 -7.54 -9.24 -27.64
C LEU A 239 -7.70 -7.89 -28.32
N LYS A 240 -8.44 -7.88 -29.43
CA LYS A 240 -8.82 -6.68 -30.17
C LYS A 240 -10.20 -6.89 -30.79
N ASP A 241 -11.07 -5.88 -30.76
CA ASP A 241 -12.42 -5.95 -31.34
C ASP A 241 -13.23 -7.18 -30.86
N ASN A 242 -13.17 -7.49 -29.55
CA ASN A 242 -13.76 -8.69 -28.91
C ASN A 242 -13.32 -10.04 -29.47
N THR A 243 -12.20 -10.07 -30.20
CA THR A 243 -11.63 -11.28 -30.79
C THR A 243 -10.27 -11.55 -30.14
N VAL A 244 -10.10 -12.77 -29.65
CA VAL A 244 -8.83 -13.30 -29.14
C VAL A 244 -8.20 -14.15 -30.23
N THR A 245 -7.01 -13.74 -30.68
CA THR A 245 -6.25 -14.46 -31.71
C THR A 245 -4.80 -14.61 -31.30
N ASN A 246 -4.18 -15.73 -31.68
CA ASN A 246 -2.73 -15.88 -31.63
C ASN A 246 -2.03 -14.77 -32.42
N ILE A 247 -0.89 -14.29 -31.92
CA ILE A 247 -0.06 -13.28 -32.60
C ILE A 247 1.00 -13.98 -33.47
N PRO A 248 1.03 -13.72 -34.78
CA PRO A 248 2.02 -14.36 -35.65
C PRO A 248 3.45 -13.91 -35.33
N LEU A 249 4.39 -14.83 -35.49
CA LEU A 249 5.82 -14.53 -35.47
C LEU A 249 6.28 -14.03 -36.84
N TYR A 250 7.04 -12.94 -36.88
CA TYR A 250 7.69 -12.52 -38.12
C TYR A 250 8.81 -13.49 -38.54
N PRO A 251 9.15 -13.58 -39.84
CA PRO A 251 10.23 -14.43 -40.32
C PRO A 251 11.56 -14.17 -39.57
N GLY A 252 12.18 -15.24 -39.08
CA GLY A 252 13.43 -15.17 -38.32
C GLY A 252 13.27 -14.85 -36.84
N CYS A 253 12.04 -14.57 -36.37
CA CYS A 253 11.76 -14.58 -34.94
C CYS A 253 11.85 -16.01 -34.41
N ASP A 254 12.58 -16.17 -33.31
CA ASP A 254 12.84 -17.46 -32.70
C ASP A 254 12.15 -17.61 -31.35
N TYR A 255 11.08 -16.85 -31.09
CA TYR A 255 10.24 -17.01 -29.90
C TYR A 255 9.69 -18.44 -29.83
N GLN A 256 9.76 -19.07 -28.66
CA GLN A 256 9.34 -20.46 -28.47
C GLN A 256 8.39 -20.64 -27.29
N TRP A 257 8.69 -20.05 -26.14
CA TRP A 257 7.87 -20.17 -24.93
C TRP A 257 8.16 -19.03 -23.97
N LEU A 258 7.36 -18.97 -22.90
CA LEU A 258 7.41 -18.00 -21.82
C LEU A 258 7.05 -16.59 -22.29
N TYR A 259 5.90 -16.10 -21.83
CA TYR A 259 5.55 -14.68 -21.89
C TYR A 259 5.58 -14.15 -20.46
N SER A 260 6.44 -13.18 -20.19
CA SER A 260 6.54 -12.59 -18.86
C SER A 260 7.12 -11.19 -18.86
N SER A 261 6.88 -10.48 -17.76
CA SER A 261 7.30 -9.11 -17.47
C SER A 261 7.11 -8.17 -18.67
N PRO A 262 5.89 -8.06 -19.22
CA PRO A 262 5.66 -7.18 -20.35
C PRO A 262 5.75 -5.71 -19.92
N PHE A 263 6.27 -4.87 -20.81
CA PHE A 263 6.39 -3.43 -20.62
C PHE A 263 6.26 -2.69 -21.94
N ILE A 264 5.90 -1.41 -21.87
CA ILE A 264 5.87 -0.55 -23.05
C ILE A 264 7.20 0.19 -23.14
N PHE A 265 7.83 0.13 -24.30
CA PHE A 265 9.02 0.94 -24.60
C PHE A 265 8.98 1.34 -26.07
N SER A 266 9.26 2.61 -26.36
CA SER A 266 9.19 3.15 -27.73
C SER A 266 7.87 2.82 -28.46
N ASN A 267 6.74 2.96 -27.75
CA ASN A 267 5.39 2.68 -28.24
C ASN A 267 5.18 1.25 -28.79
N LYS A 268 5.90 0.28 -28.21
CA LYS A 268 5.75 -1.15 -28.51
C LYS A 268 5.74 -1.94 -27.22
N ILE A 269 4.98 -3.03 -27.20
CA ILE A 269 5.05 -3.96 -26.07
C ILE A 269 6.30 -4.80 -26.25
N HIS A 270 7.15 -4.80 -25.23
CA HIS A 270 8.27 -5.69 -25.08
C HIS A 270 7.95 -6.67 -23.97
N PHE A 271 8.51 -7.87 -24.03
CA PHE A 271 8.33 -8.88 -23.00
C PHE A 271 9.52 -9.83 -23.00
N PHE A 272 9.76 -10.47 -21.86
CA PHE A 272 10.73 -11.54 -21.73
C PHE A 272 10.13 -12.86 -22.22
N GLY A 273 10.92 -13.61 -22.98
CA GLY A 273 10.62 -14.98 -23.35
C GLY A 273 11.87 -15.77 -23.66
N THR A 274 11.69 -17.00 -24.15
CA THR A 274 12.80 -17.86 -24.60
C THR A 274 12.77 -18.01 -26.11
N GLY A 275 13.95 -17.93 -26.73
CA GLY A 275 14.14 -18.27 -28.14
C GLY A 275 15.52 -18.81 -28.44
N GLY A 276 15.59 -19.83 -29.29
CA GLY A 276 16.86 -20.52 -29.60
C GLY A 276 17.55 -21.13 -28.37
N GLY A 277 16.79 -21.40 -27.29
CA GLY A 277 17.31 -21.91 -26.01
C GLY A 277 17.78 -20.84 -25.01
N GLU A 278 17.67 -19.56 -25.32
CA GLU A 278 18.14 -18.46 -24.47
C GLU A 278 17.00 -17.49 -24.07
N GLY A 279 17.08 -16.95 -22.85
CA GLY A 279 16.20 -15.87 -22.39
C GLY A 279 16.55 -14.56 -23.08
N LYS A 280 15.57 -13.91 -23.71
CA LYS A 280 15.77 -12.64 -24.42
C LYS A 280 14.49 -11.81 -24.45
N LEU A 281 14.61 -10.56 -24.91
CA LEU A 281 13.47 -9.69 -25.15
C LEU A 281 12.90 -9.92 -26.55
N PHE A 282 11.58 -9.99 -26.60
CA PHE A 282 10.77 -9.94 -27.81
C PHE A 282 9.92 -8.68 -27.79
N LYS A 283 9.41 -8.28 -28.96
CA LYS A 283 8.52 -7.12 -29.08
C LYS A 283 7.38 -7.40 -30.03
N TYR A 284 6.23 -6.83 -29.70
CA TYR A 284 5.05 -6.73 -30.53
C TYR A 284 4.88 -5.30 -31.03
N ASP A 285 4.73 -5.15 -32.35
CA ASP A 285 4.63 -3.86 -33.03
C ASP A 285 3.20 -3.47 -33.44
N GLY A 286 2.20 -4.28 -33.08
CA GLY A 286 0.82 -4.13 -33.53
C GLY A 286 0.38 -5.18 -34.56
N ASN A 287 1.32 -5.86 -35.20
CA ASN A 287 1.02 -6.87 -36.23
C ASN A 287 1.58 -8.25 -35.89
N GLY A 288 2.81 -8.31 -35.35
CA GLY A 288 3.47 -9.58 -35.06
C GLY A 288 4.61 -9.43 -34.07
N ILE A 289 5.20 -10.57 -33.68
CA ILE A 289 6.31 -10.63 -32.73
C ILE A 289 7.65 -10.70 -33.48
N THR A 290 8.63 -9.91 -33.03
CA THR A 290 10.02 -9.94 -33.49
C THR A 290 10.98 -10.04 -32.30
N ASN A 291 12.20 -10.49 -32.55
CA ASN A 291 13.29 -10.41 -31.58
C ASN A 291 13.60 -8.92 -31.30
N ALA A 292 13.71 -8.56 -30.02
CA ALA A 292 13.96 -7.19 -29.58
C ALA A 292 15.39 -7.00 -29.04
N SER A 293 16.01 -8.05 -28.52
CA SER A 293 17.41 -8.07 -28.11
C SER A 293 18.21 -9.13 -28.86
N THR A 294 19.21 -8.73 -29.63
CA THR A 294 20.10 -9.67 -30.36
C THR A 294 21.48 -9.83 -29.72
N ASN A 295 21.86 -8.92 -28.83
CA ASN A 295 23.10 -9.00 -28.06
C ASN A 295 22.73 -9.06 -26.58
N LEU A 296 23.22 -10.08 -25.88
CA LEU A 296 22.87 -10.43 -24.51
C LEU A 296 24.11 -10.34 -23.60
N SER A 297 24.95 -9.32 -23.75
CA SER A 297 26.29 -9.26 -23.14
C SER A 297 26.30 -9.60 -21.64
N GLY A 298 26.64 -10.86 -21.34
CA GLY A 298 26.66 -11.42 -19.99
C GLY A 298 25.29 -11.58 -19.31
N TYR A 299 24.19 -11.48 -20.05
CA TYR A 299 22.80 -11.74 -19.62
C TYR A 299 22.40 -13.17 -19.95
N LEU A 300 21.66 -13.83 -19.04
CA LEU A 300 21.12 -15.16 -19.25
C LEU A 300 19.58 -15.14 -19.25
N GLU A 301 18.97 -14.69 -18.15
CA GLU A 301 17.51 -14.74 -17.98
C GLU A 301 17.01 -13.82 -16.87
N GLY A 302 15.68 -13.71 -16.78
CA GLY A 302 14.99 -12.97 -15.74
C GLY A 302 14.93 -11.47 -16.00
N ILE A 303 13.77 -10.88 -15.77
CA ILE A 303 13.54 -9.43 -15.80
C ILE A 303 12.67 -9.09 -14.60
N GLN A 304 13.19 -8.30 -13.68
CA GLN A 304 12.45 -7.82 -12.51
C GLN A 304 12.73 -6.33 -12.28
N GLY A 305 11.73 -5.59 -11.77
CA GLY A 305 11.90 -4.18 -11.42
C GLY A 305 12.20 -3.29 -12.64
N ILE A 306 11.32 -3.31 -13.64
CA ILE A 306 11.48 -2.59 -14.90
C ILE A 306 11.34 -1.08 -14.66
N ILE A 307 12.37 -0.31 -15.02
CA ILE A 307 12.38 1.15 -14.93
C ILE A 307 12.80 1.74 -16.27
N GLU A 308 11.97 2.63 -16.82
CA GLU A 308 12.40 3.51 -17.90
C GLU A 308 13.12 4.72 -17.31
N PHE A 309 14.37 4.93 -17.72
CA PHE A 309 15.19 6.06 -17.28
C PHE A 309 16.14 6.49 -18.40
N ASN A 310 16.20 7.79 -18.69
CA ASN A 310 17.07 8.36 -19.73
C ASN A 310 16.99 7.65 -21.10
N GLY A 311 15.78 7.28 -21.53
CA GLY A 311 15.54 6.64 -22.83
C GLY A 311 16.01 5.19 -22.93
N LYS A 312 16.25 4.53 -21.80
CA LYS A 312 16.60 3.10 -21.70
C LYS A 312 15.73 2.43 -20.66
N ILE A 313 15.66 1.11 -20.75
CA ILE A 313 15.03 0.27 -19.74
C ILE A 313 16.11 -0.33 -18.85
N TYR A 314 15.91 -0.26 -17.55
CA TYR A 314 16.77 -0.87 -16.54
C TYR A 314 15.98 -1.92 -15.78
N PHE A 315 16.62 -3.04 -15.48
CA PHE A 315 15.99 -4.15 -14.79
C PHE A 315 17.03 -5.02 -14.09
N SER A 316 16.57 -5.79 -13.13
CA SER A 316 17.32 -6.88 -12.52
C SER A 316 17.24 -8.13 -13.41
N GLY A 317 18.38 -8.76 -13.63
CA GLY A 317 18.50 -10.00 -14.41
C GLY A 317 19.67 -10.84 -13.95
N THR A 318 19.76 -12.08 -14.43
CA THR A 318 20.83 -13.00 -14.06
C THR A 318 21.87 -13.14 -15.17
N SER A 319 23.12 -13.39 -14.79
CA SER A 319 24.17 -13.83 -15.72
C SER A 319 24.41 -15.34 -15.68
N ASN A 320 23.92 -15.99 -14.64
CA ASN A 320 23.98 -17.42 -14.33
C ASN A 320 23.07 -17.68 -13.12
N THR A 321 22.98 -18.93 -12.69
CA THR A 321 22.11 -19.38 -11.59
C THR A 321 22.32 -18.64 -10.25
N PHE A 322 23.46 -17.99 -10.03
CA PHE A 322 23.82 -17.39 -8.74
C PHE A 322 23.95 -15.87 -8.75
N ASN A 323 24.11 -15.25 -9.91
CA ASN A 323 24.52 -13.85 -9.98
C ASN A 323 23.46 -13.00 -10.66
N ILE A 324 22.94 -12.06 -9.88
CA ILE A 324 21.95 -11.06 -10.28
C ILE A 324 22.67 -9.72 -10.47
N PHE A 325 22.31 -8.98 -11.52
CA PHE A 325 22.87 -7.66 -11.80
C PHE A 325 21.83 -6.66 -12.31
N LEU A 326 22.18 -5.38 -12.25
CA LEU A 326 21.52 -4.33 -13.02
C LEU A 326 21.90 -4.46 -14.50
N TYR A 327 20.90 -4.69 -15.35
CA TYR A 327 21.02 -4.65 -16.81
C TYR A 327 20.33 -3.40 -17.36
N GLN A 328 20.78 -2.97 -18.52
CA GLN A 328 20.13 -1.95 -19.33
C GLN A 328 19.76 -2.51 -20.70
N TYR A 329 18.66 -2.04 -21.25
CA TYR A 329 18.22 -2.26 -22.62
C TYR A 329 18.07 -0.92 -23.34
N ASN A 330 18.75 -0.77 -24.48
CA ASN A 330 18.77 0.48 -25.26
C ASN A 330 17.84 0.47 -26.49
N GLY A 331 16.97 -0.54 -26.61
CA GLY A 331 16.14 -0.76 -27.79
C GLY A 331 16.68 -1.79 -28.78
N TRP A 332 17.91 -2.29 -28.57
CA TRP A 332 18.50 -3.32 -29.43
C TRP A 332 19.36 -4.36 -28.69
N GLU A 333 20.06 -3.96 -27.65
CA GLU A 333 20.91 -4.88 -26.86
C GLU A 333 20.59 -4.82 -25.38
N ILE A 334 20.77 -5.96 -24.72
CA ILE A 334 20.84 -6.05 -23.27
C ILE A 334 22.32 -6.05 -22.90
N SER A 335 22.71 -5.15 -22.00
CA SER A 335 24.07 -5.07 -21.48
C SER A 335 24.05 -4.90 -19.97
N LYS A 336 24.99 -5.55 -19.30
CA LYS A 336 25.20 -5.37 -17.87
C LYS A 336 25.70 -3.95 -17.58
N VAL A 337 25.13 -3.26 -16.60
CA VAL A 337 25.62 -1.95 -16.16
C VAL A 337 26.94 -2.13 -15.41
N SER A 338 27.95 -1.35 -15.79
CA SER A 338 29.29 -1.43 -15.18
C SER A 338 29.28 -0.94 -13.74
N ALA A 339 29.94 -1.68 -12.86
CA ALA A 339 30.17 -1.27 -11.47
C ALA A 339 31.08 -0.03 -11.36
N GLY A 340 31.92 0.25 -12.36
CA GLY A 340 32.91 1.32 -12.29
C GLY A 340 33.78 1.21 -11.02
N ALA A 341 33.93 2.32 -10.29
CA ALA A 341 34.66 2.38 -9.01
C ALA A 341 33.75 2.25 -7.77
N SER A 342 32.46 1.91 -7.93
CA SER A 342 31.47 1.92 -6.83
C SER A 342 31.65 0.82 -5.79
N GLY A 343 32.45 -0.21 -6.08
CA GLY A 343 32.53 -1.41 -5.26
C GLY A 343 31.29 -2.32 -5.35
N TYR A 344 30.37 -2.08 -6.29
CA TYR A 344 29.26 -2.98 -6.59
C TYR A 344 29.75 -4.35 -7.10
N LYS A 345 29.37 -5.44 -6.42
CA LYS A 345 29.81 -6.80 -6.73
C LYS A 345 28.75 -7.61 -7.45
N ASN A 346 27.54 -7.73 -6.90
CA ASN A 346 26.37 -8.45 -7.44
C ASN A 346 25.10 -8.11 -6.65
N GLY A 347 23.95 -8.68 -7.03
CA GLY A 347 22.64 -8.40 -6.44
C GLY A 347 21.98 -7.20 -7.09
N CYS A 348 20.67 -7.23 -7.27
CA CYS A 348 19.93 -6.11 -7.83
C CYS A 348 18.44 -6.29 -7.48
N ASP A 349 18.10 -6.03 -6.24
CA ASP A 349 16.71 -6.17 -5.79
C ASP A 349 16.12 -4.79 -5.52
N LEU A 350 14.79 -4.72 -5.50
CA LEU A 350 14.06 -3.51 -5.08
C LEU A 350 14.39 -2.27 -5.93
N LEU A 351 14.59 -2.47 -7.23
CA LEU A 351 14.81 -1.38 -8.19
C LEU A 351 13.69 -0.35 -8.05
N THR A 352 14.09 0.87 -7.69
CA THR A 352 13.17 1.97 -7.46
C THR A 352 13.67 3.22 -8.16
N LEU A 353 12.84 3.83 -9.00
CA LEU A 353 13.13 5.14 -9.55
C LEU A 353 12.83 6.19 -8.48
N TYR A 354 13.85 6.96 -8.12
CA TYR A 354 13.76 8.01 -7.11
C TYR A 354 14.53 9.25 -7.57
N LYS A 355 13.79 10.33 -7.86
CA LYS A 355 14.32 11.49 -8.58
C LYS A 355 14.96 11.01 -9.89
N ASP A 356 16.10 11.55 -10.27
CA ASP A 356 16.85 11.13 -11.47
C ASP A 356 17.85 10.01 -11.17
N MET A 357 17.44 9.05 -10.32
CA MET A 357 18.30 7.96 -9.87
C MET A 357 17.54 6.65 -9.74
N ILE A 358 18.21 5.56 -10.09
CA ILE A 358 17.72 4.21 -9.84
C ILE A 358 18.38 3.70 -8.56
N CYS A 359 17.60 3.52 -7.50
CA CYS A 359 18.08 2.96 -6.24
C CYS A 359 17.82 1.46 -6.21
N PHE A 360 18.76 0.68 -5.70
CA PHE A 360 18.63 -0.78 -5.62
C PHE A 360 19.47 -1.37 -4.48
N LYS A 361 19.05 -2.55 -4.00
CA LYS A 361 19.77 -3.37 -3.04
C LYS A 361 20.78 -4.26 -3.77
N GLY A 362 22.01 -4.29 -3.28
CA GLY A 362 23.05 -5.18 -3.82
C GLY A 362 24.17 -5.40 -2.82
N ASN A 363 25.11 -6.27 -3.16
CA ASN A 363 26.28 -6.57 -2.34
C ASN A 363 27.51 -5.82 -2.87
N ASN A 364 28.33 -5.32 -1.95
CA ASN A 364 29.62 -4.73 -2.28
C ASN A 364 30.74 -5.77 -2.34
N THR A 365 31.97 -5.35 -2.66
CA THR A 365 33.15 -6.22 -2.74
C THR A 365 33.54 -6.91 -1.43
N SER A 366 32.99 -6.47 -0.30
CA SER A 366 33.13 -7.10 1.02
C SER A 366 31.96 -8.02 1.39
N ASP A 367 31.11 -8.37 0.42
CA ASP A 367 29.91 -9.20 0.59
C ASP A 367 28.89 -8.65 1.59
N LYS A 368 28.90 -7.33 1.81
CA LYS A 368 27.88 -6.65 2.59
C LYS A 368 26.77 -6.14 1.69
N THR A 369 25.53 -6.44 2.06
CA THR A 369 24.35 -5.86 1.43
C THR A 369 24.24 -4.38 1.79
N VAL A 370 24.16 -3.53 0.77
CA VAL A 370 24.10 -2.08 0.86
C VAL A 370 23.14 -1.53 -0.19
N MET A 371 22.80 -0.25 -0.04
CA MET A 371 22.10 0.49 -1.08
C MET A 371 23.09 1.05 -2.11
N PHE A 372 22.76 0.84 -3.38
CA PHE A 372 23.41 1.45 -4.54
C PHE A 372 22.45 2.39 -5.25
N VAL A 373 23.03 3.34 -5.97
CA VAL A 373 22.32 4.36 -6.73
C VAL A 373 22.94 4.44 -8.12
N TYR A 374 22.14 4.34 -9.16
CA TYR A 374 22.58 4.58 -10.53
C TYR A 374 22.06 5.93 -11.01
N ASN A 375 22.96 6.73 -11.58
CA ASN A 375 22.65 8.02 -12.20
C ASN A 375 23.32 8.13 -13.59
N ALA A 376 23.26 9.31 -14.22
CA ALA A 376 23.86 9.53 -15.54
C ALA A 376 25.39 9.30 -15.61
N GLY A 377 26.11 9.44 -14.48
CA GLY A 377 27.54 9.20 -14.35
C GLY A 377 27.93 7.72 -14.14
N GLY A 378 26.95 6.84 -13.89
CA GLY A 378 27.17 5.41 -13.64
C GLY A 378 26.57 4.96 -12.32
N ILE A 379 27.01 3.79 -11.85
CA ILE A 379 26.68 3.34 -10.50
C ILE A 379 27.55 4.11 -9.51
N GLU A 380 26.90 4.79 -8.57
CA GLU A 380 27.46 5.36 -7.36
C GLU A 380 26.93 4.56 -6.15
N GLY A 381 27.65 4.55 -5.03
CA GLY A 381 27.12 3.90 -3.84
C GLY A 381 28.14 3.35 -2.86
N GLY A 382 27.66 2.40 -2.04
CA GLY A 382 28.30 2.00 -0.79
C GLY A 382 27.69 2.68 0.43
N PHE A 383 26.46 3.20 0.33
CA PHE A 383 25.77 3.81 1.47
C PHE A 383 25.47 2.74 2.52
N THR A 384 26.33 2.68 3.54
CA THR A 384 26.15 1.88 4.75
C THR A 384 25.44 2.72 5.81
N ASN A 385 24.90 2.07 6.84
CA ASN A 385 24.49 2.78 8.04
C ASN A 385 25.70 3.54 8.65
N ILE A 386 25.47 4.75 9.18
CA ILE A 386 26.47 5.59 9.87
C ILE A 386 26.80 5.03 11.27
N ILE A 387 26.03 4.08 11.80
CA ILE A 387 26.30 3.49 13.11
C ILE A 387 26.09 1.97 13.03
N GLN A 388 27.18 1.22 13.15
CA GLN A 388 27.11 -0.21 13.46
C GLN A 388 26.77 -0.34 14.95
N PRO A 389 25.62 -0.90 15.35
CA PRO A 389 25.55 -1.51 16.67
C PRO A 389 26.49 -2.71 16.66
N GLN A 390 27.24 -2.87 17.75
CA GLN A 390 28.32 -3.85 17.96
C GLN A 390 27.91 -5.34 17.80
N TYR A 391 26.64 -5.62 17.46
CA TYR A 391 26.03 -6.95 17.43
C TYR A 391 25.13 -7.22 16.20
N ALA A 392 25.18 -6.40 15.15
CA ALA A 392 24.35 -6.64 13.97
C ALA A 392 24.84 -7.90 13.21
N HIS A 393 24.00 -8.93 13.16
CA HIS A 393 24.15 -10.02 12.20
C HIS A 393 24.14 -9.45 10.76
N ASN A 394 24.81 -10.11 9.83
CA ASN A 394 24.97 -9.67 8.42
C ASN A 394 23.66 -9.57 7.59
N TYR A 395 22.50 -9.48 8.23
CA TYR A 395 21.18 -9.47 7.61
C TYR A 395 20.61 -8.05 7.59
N TYR A 396 21.23 -7.14 6.83
CA TYR A 396 20.61 -5.83 6.56
C TYR A 396 19.68 -5.98 5.36
N GLN A 397 18.44 -6.37 5.63
CA GLN A 397 17.40 -6.51 4.61
C GLN A 397 16.80 -5.12 4.33
N PHE A 398 17.29 -4.43 3.30
CA PHE A 398 16.52 -3.32 2.71
C PHE A 398 15.29 -3.96 2.06
N GLU A 399 14.07 -3.60 2.48
CA GLU A 399 12.82 -4.13 1.91
C GLU A 399 11.78 -3.02 1.68
N ASP A 400 10.83 -3.29 0.79
CA ASP A 400 9.65 -2.48 0.48
C ASP A 400 9.92 -0.97 0.29
N PRO A 401 10.71 -0.58 -0.74
CA PRO A 401 11.08 0.82 -0.96
C PRO A 401 9.86 1.67 -1.36
N ILE A 402 9.78 2.88 -0.80
CA ILE A 402 8.72 3.84 -1.13
C ILE A 402 9.28 5.24 -1.29
N VAL A 403 8.94 5.88 -2.41
CA VAL A 403 9.24 7.30 -2.67
C VAL A 403 8.12 8.17 -2.10
N PHE A 404 8.50 9.15 -1.27
CA PHE A 404 7.57 10.05 -0.62
C PHE A 404 8.24 11.37 -0.21
N GLN A 405 7.58 12.52 -0.44
CA GLN A 405 8.08 13.86 -0.05
C GLN A 405 9.58 14.05 -0.32
N ASP A 406 10.01 13.81 -1.56
CA ASP A 406 11.41 13.96 -1.98
C ASP A 406 12.42 13.12 -1.19
N ASN A 407 11.97 12.01 -0.59
CA ASN A 407 12.77 11.03 0.11
C ASN A 407 12.38 9.62 -0.33
N LEU A 408 13.34 8.70 -0.26
CA LEU A 408 13.13 7.27 -0.42
C LEU A 408 13.21 6.60 0.95
N TYR A 409 12.23 5.76 1.27
CA TYR A 409 12.13 5.08 2.55
C TYR A 409 12.17 3.57 2.33
N PHE A 410 12.69 2.86 3.31
CA PHE A 410 12.80 1.40 3.26
C PHE A 410 12.86 0.84 4.67
N GLU A 411 12.38 -0.40 4.79
CA GLU A 411 12.57 -1.23 5.95
C GLU A 411 14.03 -1.67 6.05
N SER A 412 14.55 -1.81 7.27
CA SER A 412 15.84 -2.43 7.54
C SER A 412 15.81 -3.21 8.85
N GLU A 413 16.33 -4.44 8.85
CA GLU A 413 16.61 -5.18 10.09
C GLU A 413 17.95 -4.72 10.68
N ILE A 414 17.98 -4.28 11.95
CA ILE A 414 19.21 -3.83 12.64
C ILE A 414 19.64 -4.81 13.74
N LEU A 415 18.68 -5.47 14.39
CA LEU A 415 18.89 -6.56 15.35
C LEU A 415 17.94 -7.70 14.99
N TYR A 416 18.24 -8.93 15.42
CA TYR A 416 17.38 -10.10 15.13
C TYR A 416 15.93 -9.81 15.50
N GLN A 417 15.05 -9.89 14.51
CA GLN A 417 13.63 -9.58 14.58
C GLN A 417 13.29 -8.12 14.91
N SER A 418 14.22 -7.16 14.87
CA SER A 418 13.99 -5.72 15.06
C SER A 418 14.17 -4.94 13.76
N TYR A 419 13.05 -4.61 13.12
CA TYR A 419 13.03 -3.77 11.94
C TYR A 419 13.02 -2.27 12.29
N THR A 420 13.55 -1.44 11.41
CA THR A 420 13.53 0.01 11.51
C THR A 420 13.14 0.60 10.16
N MET A 421 12.87 1.91 10.14
CA MET A 421 12.72 2.64 8.90
C MET A 421 13.93 3.51 8.67
N LEU A 422 14.47 3.39 7.46
CA LEU A 422 15.54 4.23 6.97
C LEU A 422 14.98 5.22 5.95
N ARG A 423 15.60 6.40 5.89
CA ARG A 423 15.27 7.47 4.95
C ARG A 423 16.52 7.88 4.18
N PHE A 424 16.43 7.83 2.86
CA PHE A 424 17.40 8.34 1.91
C PHE A 424 16.90 9.64 1.25
N ASN A 425 17.63 10.74 1.45
CA ASN A 425 17.24 12.05 0.88
C ASN A 425 17.82 12.31 -0.52
N GLY A 426 18.55 11.35 -1.09
CA GLY A 426 19.28 11.48 -2.36
C GLY A 426 20.80 11.58 -2.20
N THR A 427 21.29 11.88 -1.00
CA THR A 427 22.74 11.94 -0.72
C THR A 427 23.12 11.24 0.59
N HIS A 428 22.19 11.17 1.55
CA HIS A 428 22.43 10.64 2.87
C HIS A 428 21.34 9.67 3.28
N LEU A 429 21.79 8.62 3.95
CA LEU A 429 20.96 7.64 4.62
C LEU A 429 20.84 8.00 6.11
N SER A 430 19.62 8.02 6.63
CA SER A 430 19.31 8.38 8.01
C SER A 430 18.32 7.41 8.65
N LEU A 431 18.51 7.12 9.94
CA LEU A 431 17.59 6.32 10.74
C LEU A 431 16.40 7.16 11.19
N ILE A 432 15.18 6.64 11.03
CA ILE A 432 14.00 7.21 11.67
C ILE A 432 13.84 6.54 13.03
N THR A 433 14.30 7.22 14.09
CA THR A 433 14.17 6.70 15.45
C THR A 433 12.71 6.75 15.91
N ASN A 434 12.19 5.61 16.35
CA ASN A 434 10.96 5.56 17.12
C ASN A 434 11.29 5.96 18.57
N HIS A 435 10.73 7.06 19.08
CA HIS A 435 10.98 7.53 20.46
C HIS A 435 10.37 6.64 21.54
N ASN A 436 9.73 5.55 21.16
CA ASN A 436 8.93 4.73 22.06
C ASN A 436 9.57 3.35 22.16
N THR A 437 10.15 3.05 23.32
CA THR A 437 11.10 1.97 23.59
C THR A 437 10.49 0.56 23.68
N ASP A 438 9.22 0.39 23.30
CA ASP A 438 8.46 -0.84 23.52
C ASP A 438 8.42 -1.82 22.34
N TYR A 439 9.07 -1.50 21.22
CA TYR A 439 8.89 -2.19 19.94
C TYR A 439 10.14 -2.96 19.52
N ALA A 440 10.14 -4.26 19.78
CA ALA A 440 11.23 -5.16 19.39
C ALA A 440 11.16 -5.60 17.91
N SER A 441 10.16 -5.17 17.13
CA SER A 441 9.84 -5.81 15.83
C SER A 441 9.45 -4.94 14.64
N GLY A 442 9.64 -3.62 14.74
CA GLY A 442 9.90 -2.78 13.57
C GLY A 442 8.82 -2.61 12.50
N PHE A 443 9.21 -2.03 11.36
CA PHE A 443 8.33 -1.49 10.30
C PHE A 443 8.24 -2.45 9.12
N ARG A 444 7.05 -2.86 8.70
CA ARG A 444 6.82 -3.67 7.49
C ARG A 444 5.71 -3.10 6.60
N TYR A 445 5.80 -3.33 5.29
CA TYR A 445 4.77 -3.01 4.28
C TYR A 445 4.28 -1.56 4.32
N PRO A 446 5.15 -0.57 4.08
CA PRO A 446 4.73 0.81 4.01
C PRO A 446 3.67 0.97 2.91
N ALA A 447 2.63 1.76 3.15
CA ALA A 447 1.65 2.15 2.14
C ALA A 447 1.48 3.67 2.13
N VAL A 448 1.40 4.25 0.93
CA VAL A 448 1.15 5.69 0.73
C VAL A 448 -0.34 5.93 0.55
N TYR A 449 -0.85 6.95 1.24
CA TYR A 449 -2.26 7.33 1.20
C TYR A 449 -2.43 8.81 0.82
N ASN A 450 -3.26 9.13 -0.19
CA ASN A 450 -3.36 10.48 -0.75
C ASN A 450 -4.76 11.13 -0.64
N THR A 451 -4.91 12.11 0.26
CA THR A 451 -6.05 13.08 0.29
C THR A 451 -5.60 14.50 0.61
N GLY A 452 -4.40 14.91 0.20
CA GLY A 452 -3.90 16.25 0.48
C GLY A 452 -3.43 16.48 1.93
N GLN A 453 -3.46 15.45 2.79
CA GLN A 453 -2.69 15.39 4.02
C GLN A 453 -2.01 14.02 4.19
N TYR A 454 -0.72 14.09 4.48
CA TYR A 454 0.25 13.02 4.46
C TYR A 454 0.08 12.01 5.60
N GLN A 455 -0.19 10.74 5.26
CA GLN A 455 -0.34 9.67 6.25
C GLN A 455 0.23 8.36 5.74
N TRP A 456 0.78 7.57 6.66
CA TRP A 456 1.40 6.30 6.40
C TRP A 456 0.54 5.20 6.99
N MET A 457 0.70 3.99 6.47
CA MET A 457 0.44 2.78 7.22
C MET A 457 1.78 2.09 7.45
N ILE A 458 2.14 1.91 8.71
CA ILE A 458 3.31 1.14 9.12
C ILE A 458 2.81 0.01 10.00
N PHE A 459 3.19 -1.22 9.68
CA PHE A 459 2.84 -2.39 10.46
C PHE A 459 4.01 -2.77 11.38
N SER A 460 3.73 -2.92 12.68
CA SER A 460 4.71 -3.39 13.69
C SER A 460 4.05 -4.36 14.66
N GLY A 461 4.52 -5.61 14.71
CA GLY A 461 3.92 -6.67 15.53
C GLY A 461 4.91 -7.29 16.51
N LYS A 462 4.68 -7.14 17.83
CA LYS A 462 5.68 -7.31 18.92
C LYS A 462 6.24 -8.72 19.16
N ASN A 463 5.66 -9.78 18.63
CA ASN A 463 6.16 -11.15 18.80
C ASN A 463 5.53 -12.03 17.72
N SER A 464 6.09 -13.22 17.51
CA SER A 464 5.76 -14.26 16.51
C SER A 464 4.30 -14.79 16.53
N TRP A 465 3.37 -14.07 17.16
CA TRP A 465 1.95 -14.39 17.30
C TRP A 465 1.13 -13.10 17.10
N TYR A 466 0.85 -12.81 15.83
CA TYR A 466 -0.43 -12.28 15.34
C TYR A 466 -1.07 -11.00 15.93
N LEU A 467 -0.31 -10.01 16.38
CA LEU A 467 -0.87 -8.69 16.73
C LEU A 467 -0.26 -7.59 15.86
N TRP A 468 -0.84 -7.41 14.67
CA TRP A 468 -0.50 -6.33 13.76
C TRP A 468 -1.20 -5.05 14.23
N LYS A 469 -0.62 -3.87 13.98
CA LYS A 469 -1.18 -2.55 14.32
C LYS A 469 -0.86 -1.54 13.24
N LEU A 470 -1.77 -0.59 13.04
CA LEU A 470 -1.64 0.48 12.07
C LEU A 470 -0.97 1.72 12.70
N TYR A 471 0.00 2.34 12.03
CA TYR A 471 0.64 3.59 12.45
C TYR A 471 0.72 4.62 11.33
N LYS A 472 0.59 5.90 11.69
CA LYS A 472 0.75 7.08 10.83
C LYS A 472 2.08 7.79 11.09
N TYR A 473 2.83 8.14 10.07
CA TYR A 473 4.00 9.02 10.17
C TYR A 473 3.67 10.43 9.64
N ASN A 474 4.17 11.48 10.29
CA ASN A 474 3.94 12.88 9.90
C ASN A 474 5.16 13.56 9.27
N GLY A 475 6.20 12.80 8.92
CA GLY A 475 7.49 13.35 8.45
C GLY A 475 8.57 13.46 9.54
N ASN A 476 8.19 13.34 10.82
CA ASN A 476 9.10 13.37 11.96
C ASN A 476 8.86 12.22 12.95
N THR A 477 7.61 11.92 13.29
CA THR A 477 7.21 10.97 14.33
C THR A 477 6.07 10.05 13.90
N LEU A 478 5.99 8.89 14.55
CA LEU A 478 4.94 7.89 14.36
C LEU A 478 3.85 7.98 15.42
N PHE A 479 2.62 7.76 15.00
CA PHE A 479 1.45 7.71 15.85
C PHE A 479 0.73 6.39 15.61
N ALA A 480 0.50 5.61 16.66
CA ALA A 480 -0.37 4.45 16.57
C ALA A 480 -1.78 4.92 16.21
N VAL A 481 -2.38 4.35 15.17
CA VAL A 481 -3.79 4.53 14.89
C VAL A 481 -4.54 3.68 15.91
N PRO A 482 -5.46 4.27 16.71
CA PRO A 482 -6.30 3.49 17.62
C PRO A 482 -7.20 2.57 16.79
N THR A 483 -7.02 1.26 16.90
CA THR A 483 -7.82 0.26 16.17
C THR A 483 -8.80 -0.49 17.08
N GLY A 484 -8.98 -0.06 18.33
CA GLY A 484 -9.76 -0.81 19.32
C GLY A 484 -9.18 -2.21 19.61
N ASN A 485 -10.05 -3.17 19.98
CA ASN A 485 -9.67 -4.57 20.26
C ASN A 485 -9.47 -5.43 18.99
N SER A 486 -9.52 -4.87 17.78
CA SER A 486 -9.26 -5.65 16.56
C SER A 486 -7.75 -5.84 16.37
N SER A 487 -7.34 -7.10 16.27
CA SER A 487 -6.00 -7.53 15.86
C SER A 487 -5.99 -7.79 14.37
N PHE A 488 -5.17 -7.10 13.58
CA PHE A 488 -4.97 -7.52 12.19
C PHE A 488 -4.11 -8.79 12.19
N GLN A 489 -4.32 -9.72 11.26
CA GLN A 489 -3.43 -10.87 11.04
C GLN A 489 -3.11 -11.04 9.56
N ARG A 490 -2.10 -11.87 9.30
CA ARG A 490 -1.57 -12.24 7.98
C ARG A 490 -2.32 -13.46 7.45
N THR A 491 -3.03 -13.32 6.35
CA THR A 491 -3.46 -14.46 5.53
C THR A 491 -2.31 -14.87 4.63
N GLY A 492 -1.50 -15.86 5.05
CA GLY A 492 -0.66 -16.77 4.22
C GLY A 492 0.37 -16.24 3.20
N GLY A 493 0.09 -15.16 2.46
CA GLY A 493 0.92 -14.57 1.41
C GLY A 493 1.66 -13.30 1.87
N TYR A 494 2.57 -12.84 1.03
CA TYR A 494 3.54 -11.77 1.31
C TYR A 494 3.05 -10.36 0.92
N SER A 495 1.74 -10.16 0.71
CA SER A 495 1.20 -8.88 0.21
C SER A 495 -0.01 -8.44 1.04
N LEU A 496 -0.02 -7.19 1.48
CA LEU A 496 -1.23 -6.54 1.96
C LEU A 496 -2.07 -6.18 0.74
N ASN A 497 -3.21 -6.87 0.54
CA ASN A 497 -4.20 -6.42 -0.44
C ASN A 497 -4.78 -5.09 0.05
N ALA A 498 -4.23 -3.98 -0.45
CA ALA A 498 -4.64 -2.64 -0.09
C ALA A 498 -4.82 -1.78 -1.33
N ILE A 499 -5.84 -0.92 -1.29
CA ILE A 499 -6.15 -0.01 -2.38
C ILE A 499 -6.70 1.31 -1.84
N GLN A 500 -6.34 2.40 -2.48
CA GLN A 500 -7.01 3.66 -2.25
C GLN A 500 -8.34 3.68 -3.03
N PHE A 501 -9.42 4.04 -2.33
CA PHE A 501 -10.72 4.27 -2.93
C PHE A 501 -11.37 5.51 -2.29
N TYR A 502 -11.71 6.50 -3.13
CA TYR A 502 -12.04 7.85 -2.68
C TYR A 502 -11.00 8.44 -1.69
N GLN A 503 -11.49 8.88 -0.54
CA GLN A 503 -10.77 9.43 0.58
C GLN A 503 -10.63 8.40 1.71
N SER A 504 -10.57 7.12 1.37
CA SER A 504 -10.10 6.09 2.30
C SER A 504 -9.17 5.05 1.67
N LEU A 505 -8.33 4.46 2.51
CA LEU A 505 -7.55 3.27 2.23
C LEU A 505 -8.36 2.05 2.66
N TYR A 506 -8.48 1.08 1.78
CA TYR A 506 -9.15 -0.19 2.04
C TYR A 506 -8.10 -1.28 2.04
N PHE A 507 -8.14 -2.17 3.03
CA PHE A 507 -7.17 -3.24 3.15
C PHE A 507 -7.73 -4.45 3.88
N LEU A 508 -7.15 -5.63 3.63
CA LEU A 508 -7.50 -6.85 4.34
C LEU A 508 -6.95 -6.83 5.78
N GLY A 509 -7.78 -7.21 6.75
CA GLY A 509 -7.37 -7.46 8.13
C GLY A 509 -8.26 -8.49 8.80
N GLU A 510 -8.02 -8.84 10.06
CA GLU A 510 -8.89 -9.75 10.82
C GLU A 510 -9.71 -9.01 11.88
N ASN A 511 -10.99 -9.38 12.01
CA ASN A 511 -11.84 -8.87 13.09
C ASN A 511 -11.61 -9.61 14.42
N LYS A 512 -12.29 -9.18 15.50
CA LYS A 512 -12.20 -9.79 16.84
C LYS A 512 -12.58 -11.29 16.91
N PHE A 513 -13.18 -11.83 15.85
CA PHE A 513 -13.59 -13.22 15.72
C PHE A 513 -12.63 -14.03 14.83
N GLY A 514 -11.53 -13.45 14.36
CA GLY A 514 -10.55 -14.11 13.47
C GLY A 514 -11.01 -14.26 12.02
N LYS A 515 -12.01 -13.49 11.58
CA LYS A 515 -12.44 -13.47 10.16
C LYS A 515 -11.71 -12.36 9.40
N SER A 516 -11.21 -12.68 8.21
CA SER A 516 -10.53 -11.74 7.30
C SER A 516 -11.53 -10.80 6.63
N VAL A 517 -11.61 -9.55 7.04
CA VAL A 517 -12.57 -8.55 6.56
C VAL A 517 -11.85 -7.32 5.98
N VAL A 518 -12.58 -6.54 5.17
CA VAL A 518 -12.08 -5.27 4.66
C VAL A 518 -12.15 -4.18 5.73
N PHE A 519 -11.00 -3.64 6.09
CA PHE A 519 -10.87 -2.45 6.93
C PHE A 519 -10.79 -1.20 6.07
N ARG A 520 -11.47 -0.14 6.52
CA ARG A 520 -11.39 1.21 5.94
C ARG A 520 -10.60 2.11 6.89
N TYR A 521 -9.64 2.85 6.35
CA TYR A 521 -8.92 3.89 7.07
C TYR A 521 -8.92 5.19 6.26
N GLY A 522 -9.50 6.27 6.80
CA GLY A 522 -9.56 7.55 6.11
C GLY A 522 -10.85 8.33 6.42
N TYR A 523 -11.05 9.43 5.69
CA TYR A 523 -12.22 10.32 5.82
C TYR A 523 -13.48 9.67 5.25
#